data_AF-A0A2V7GLT1-F1
#
_entry.id   AF-A0A2V7GLT1-F1
#
_cell.length_a   1.000
_cell.length_b   1.000
_cell.length_c   1.000
_cell.angle_alpha   90.00
_cell.angle_beta   90.00
_cell.angle_gamma   90.00
#
_symmetry.space_group_name_H-M   'P 1'
#
loop_
_entity.id
_entity.type
_entity.pdbx_description
1 polymer ?
#
loop_
_entity_poly.entity_id
_entity_poly.type
_entity_poly.pdbx_seq_one_letter_code
_entity_poly.pdbx_strand_id
1 'polypeptide(L)'
;MLRPGVPGLSERIRVVSRLGRFLEHGRIYQFANGGEPEYYIGSADWRPRNLRRRVEVVTPVDDPGARARLDAIFERELTDPEAWSLESDGSYTRAGAGVTV
;
A
#
# COMPACT_ATOMS: atom_id res chain seq x y z
N MET A 1 3.92 -4.15 -14.98
CA MET A 1 3.30 -4.45 -13.68
C MET A 1 4.43 -4.55 -12.65
N LEU A 2 4.24 -4.06 -11.43
CA LEU A 2 5.25 -4.17 -10.38
C LEU A 2 5.40 -5.65 -9.99
N ARG A 3 6.64 -6.12 -9.90
CA ARG A 3 6.99 -7.49 -9.49
C ARG A 3 7.85 -7.40 -8.23
N PRO A 4 7.36 -7.77 -7.04
CA PRO A 4 8.15 -7.75 -5.81
C PRO A 4 9.20 -8.87 -5.80
N GLY A 5 10.23 -8.74 -4.96
CA GLY A 5 11.20 -9.81 -4.68
C GLY A 5 12.20 -10.15 -5.80
N VAL A 6 12.34 -9.30 -6.83
CA VAL A 6 13.33 -9.51 -7.91
C VAL A 6 14.71 -9.04 -7.44
N PRO A 7 15.74 -9.91 -7.46
CA PRO A 7 17.09 -9.56 -7.05
C PRO A 7 17.65 -8.34 -7.79
N GLY A 8 18.31 -7.43 -7.05
CA GLY A 8 18.86 -6.18 -7.55
C GLY A 8 17.84 -5.13 -8.03
N LEU A 9 16.53 -5.41 -7.96
CA LEU A 9 15.48 -4.52 -8.48
C LEU A 9 14.39 -4.19 -7.45
N SER A 10 13.81 -5.21 -6.80
CA SER A 10 12.62 -5.05 -5.95
C SER A 10 12.63 -5.93 -4.71
N GLU A 11 13.81 -6.34 -4.25
CA GLU A 11 14.04 -7.16 -3.05
C GLU A 11 13.38 -6.60 -1.79
N ARG A 12 13.30 -5.27 -1.69
CA ARG A 12 12.72 -4.55 -0.54
C ARG A 12 11.27 -4.13 -0.74
N ILE A 13 10.65 -4.55 -1.85
CA ILE A 13 9.26 -4.21 -2.16
C ILE A 13 8.38 -5.40 -1.77
N ARG A 14 7.43 -5.14 -0.89
CA ARG A 14 6.32 -6.06 -0.55
C ARG A 14 5.03 -5.51 -1.14
N VAL A 15 4.20 -6.37 -1.70
CA VAL A 15 2.89 -6.01 -2.23
C VAL A 15 1.84 -6.86 -1.52
N VAL A 16 0.93 -6.20 -0.83
CA VAL A 16 -0.20 -6.82 -0.14
C VAL A 16 -1.52 -6.36 -0.77
N SER A 17 -2.52 -7.23 -0.76
CA SER A 17 -3.86 -6.99 -1.27
C SER A 17 -4.88 -7.47 -0.26
N ARG A 18 -5.79 -6.58 0.14
CA ARG A 18 -6.89 -6.91 1.04
C ARG A 18 -8.16 -7.09 0.24
N LEU A 19 -8.82 -8.22 0.44
CA LEU A 19 -10.12 -8.52 -0.14
C LEU A 19 -11.09 -8.75 1.01
N GLY A 20 -12.07 -7.86 1.15
CA GLY A 20 -13.05 -7.92 2.20
C GLY A 20 -14.41 -7.40 1.74
N ARG A 21 -15.27 -7.09 2.71
CA ARG A 21 -16.62 -6.58 2.44
C ARG A 21 -16.60 -5.20 1.76
N PHE A 22 -15.64 -4.37 2.09
CA PHE A 22 -15.53 -3.01 1.57
C PHE A 22 -14.53 -2.95 0.42
N LEU A 23 -14.75 -1.99 -0.48
CA LEU A 23 -13.81 -1.67 -1.54
C LEU A 23 -12.78 -0.68 -1.00
N GLU A 24 -11.53 -1.12 -0.92
CA GLU A 24 -10.41 -0.27 -0.50
C GLU A 24 -10.13 0.80 -1.58
N HIS A 25 -10.74 1.97 -1.39
CA HIS A 25 -10.70 3.08 -2.35
C HIS A 25 -9.83 4.25 -1.88
N GLY A 26 -9.40 4.26 -0.62
CA GLY A 26 -8.48 5.27 -0.11
C GLY A 26 -7.12 5.17 -0.78
N ARG A 27 -6.53 6.31 -1.17
CA ARG A 27 -5.12 6.39 -1.58
C ARG A 27 -4.38 7.23 -0.56
N ILE A 28 -3.46 6.58 0.14
CA ILE A 28 -2.63 7.17 1.19
C ILE A 28 -1.19 6.87 0.81
N TYR A 29 -0.31 7.86 0.94
CA TYR A 29 1.13 7.72 0.76
C TYR A 29 1.84 8.14 2.04
N GLN A 30 2.80 7.35 2.47
CA GLN A 30 3.67 7.65 3.60
C GLN A 30 5.12 7.59 3.14
N PHE A 31 5.90 8.61 3.51
CA PHE A 31 7.33 8.65 3.25
C PHE A 31 8.05 8.81 4.59
N ALA A 32 8.93 7.86 4.93
CA ALA A 32 9.59 7.84 6.24
C ALA A 32 10.52 9.03 6.51
N ASN A 33 11.03 9.68 5.46
CA ASN A 33 11.76 10.96 5.52
C ASN A 33 12.76 11.08 6.69
N GLY A 34 13.66 10.11 6.81
CA GLY A 34 14.72 10.11 7.83
C GLY A 34 14.25 10.04 9.29
N GLY A 35 13.01 9.61 9.54
CA GLY A 35 12.41 9.55 10.88
C GLY A 35 11.30 10.59 11.11
N GLU A 36 11.09 11.51 10.15
CA GLU A 36 10.06 12.55 10.20
C GLU A 36 8.99 12.30 9.14
N PRO A 37 8.09 11.31 9.34
CA PRO A 37 7.25 10.80 8.27
C PRO A 37 6.28 11.86 7.72
N GLU A 38 6.18 11.89 6.40
CA GLU A 38 5.23 12.71 5.66
C GLU A 38 4.07 11.87 5.14
N TYR A 39 2.85 12.42 5.24
CA TYR A 39 1.63 11.74 4.85
C TYR A 39 0.89 12.54 3.81
N TYR A 40 0.38 11.85 2.81
CA TYR A 40 -0.39 12.43 1.74
C TYR A 40 -1.63 11.59 1.47
N ILE A 41 -2.72 12.25 1.12
CA ILE A 41 -3.94 11.61 0.63
C ILE A 41 -4.31 12.19 -0.72
N GLY A 42 -4.94 11.40 -1.58
CA GLY A 42 -5.25 11.87 -2.92
C GLY A 42 -6.32 11.09 -3.68
N SER A 43 -6.69 11.64 -4.83
CA SER A 43 -7.70 11.08 -5.73
C SER A 43 -7.15 9.98 -6.65
N ALA A 44 -5.86 10.04 -6.97
CA ALA A 44 -5.22 9.18 -7.98
C ALA A 44 -4.63 7.89 -7.40
N ASP A 45 -4.63 6.84 -8.22
CA ASP A 45 -3.68 5.74 -8.12
C ASP A 45 -2.51 5.94 -9.10
N TRP A 46 -1.48 5.09 -9.04
CA TRP A 46 -0.30 5.16 -9.92
C TRP A 46 -0.52 4.50 -11.29
N ARG A 47 -1.60 4.86 -11.98
CA ARG A 47 -1.83 4.46 -13.38
C ARG A 47 -1.43 5.60 -14.32
N PRO A 48 -0.79 5.30 -15.47
CA PRO A 48 -0.35 6.34 -16.41
C PRO A 48 -1.45 7.32 -16.84
N ARG A 49 -2.71 6.86 -16.90
CA ARG A 49 -3.86 7.70 -17.21
C ARG A 49 -4.12 8.78 -16.16
N ASN A 50 -3.91 8.47 -14.88
CA ASN A 50 -4.14 9.43 -13.80
C ASN A 50 -2.98 10.43 -13.72
N LEU A 51 -1.75 9.98 -13.98
CA LEU A 51 -0.56 10.83 -13.91
C LEU A 51 -0.34 11.74 -15.14
N ARG A 52 -0.97 11.43 -16.28
CA ARG A 52 -0.69 12.16 -17.55
C ARG A 52 -1.92 12.73 -18.25
N ARG A 53 -3.10 12.20 -17.97
CA ARG A 53 -4.31 12.51 -18.76
C ARG A 53 -5.49 12.97 -17.92
N ARG A 54 -5.35 13.03 -16.60
CA ARG A 54 -6.38 13.50 -15.68
C ARG A 54 -5.83 14.61 -14.81
N VAL A 55 -6.71 15.49 -14.39
CA VAL A 55 -6.44 16.41 -13.29
C VAL A 55 -6.74 15.64 -12.01
N GLU A 56 -5.74 15.52 -11.16
CA GLU A 56 -5.80 14.78 -9.91
C GLU A 56 -5.23 15.65 -8.80
N VAL A 57 -5.65 15.40 -7.55
CA VAL A 57 -5.21 16.17 -6.39
C VAL A 57 -4.61 15.23 -5.36
N VAL A 58 -3.46 15.63 -4.82
CA VAL A 58 -2.81 15.04 -3.67
C VAL A 58 -2.48 16.17 -2.72
N THR A 59 -2.80 16.00 -1.43
CA THR A 59 -2.55 17.01 -0.40
C THR A 59 -1.72 16.39 0.72
N PRO A 60 -0.77 17.15 1.31
CA PRO A 60 -0.16 16.76 2.57
C PRO A 60 -1.21 16.73 3.69
N VAL A 61 -0.95 15.94 4.72
CA VAL A 61 -1.72 15.86 5.95
C VAL A 61 -0.83 16.33 7.08
N ASP A 62 -1.05 17.55 7.57
CA ASP A 62 -0.18 18.18 8.58
C ASP A 62 -0.69 18.06 10.01
N ASP A 63 -2.00 17.86 10.17
CA ASP A 63 -2.60 17.68 11.49
C ASP A 63 -2.05 16.42 12.18
N PRO A 64 -1.44 16.52 13.37
CA PRO A 64 -0.85 15.37 14.06
C PRO A 64 -1.87 14.27 14.39
N GLY A 65 -3.11 14.63 14.72
CA GLY A 65 -4.18 13.67 15.00
C GLY A 65 -4.57 12.87 13.76
N ALA A 66 -4.65 13.53 12.60
CA ALA A 66 -4.89 12.89 11.32
C ALA A 66 -3.72 11.98 10.92
N ARG A 67 -2.47 12.41 11.10
CA ARG A 67 -1.27 11.57 10.86
C ARG A 67 -1.31 10.29 11.70
N ALA A 68 -1.56 10.41 13.00
CA ALA A 68 -1.68 9.26 13.90
C ALA A 68 -2.80 8.28 13.47
N ARG A 69 -3.91 8.82 12.95
CA ARG A 69 -4.99 7.99 12.39
C ARG A 69 -4.56 7.25 11.12
N LEU A 70 -3.81 7.91 10.23
CA LEU A 70 -3.28 7.28 9.02
C LEU A 70 -2.27 6.17 9.36
N ASP A 71 -1.44 6.36 10.38
CA ASP A 71 -0.55 5.31 10.88
C ASP A 71 -1.32 4.08 11.36
N ALA A 72 -2.36 4.28 12.18
CA ALA A 72 -3.20 3.19 12.64
C ALA A 72 -3.89 2.44 11.48
N ILE A 73 -4.23 3.15 10.39
CA ILE A 73 -4.75 2.54 9.17
C ILE A 73 -3.65 1.70 8.51
N PHE A 74 -2.47 2.26 8.26
CA PHE A 74 -1.36 1.53 7.65
C PHE A 74 -0.99 0.27 8.41
N GLU A 75 -0.85 0.36 9.74
CA GLU A 75 -0.53 -0.79 10.59
C GLU A 75 -1.58 -1.89 10.41
N ARG A 76 -2.86 -1.53 10.46
CA ARG A 76 -3.97 -2.48 10.29
C ARG A 76 -4.01 -3.10 8.89
N GLU A 77 -3.78 -2.33 7.84
CA GLU A 77 -3.81 -2.84 6.47
C GLU A 77 -2.58 -3.72 6.16
N LEU A 78 -1.42 -3.43 6.76
CA LEU A 78 -0.17 -4.16 6.49
C LEU A 78 0.02 -5.42 7.34
N THR A 79 -0.71 -5.53 8.46
CA THR A 79 -0.65 -6.67 9.40
C THR A 79 -1.89 -7.56 9.37
N ASP A 80 -2.84 -7.33 8.46
CA ASP A 80 -4.03 -8.16 8.34
C ASP A 80 -3.68 -9.63 8.00
N PRO A 81 -4.00 -10.61 8.86
CA PRO A 81 -3.71 -12.02 8.61
C PRO A 81 -4.50 -12.60 7.42
N GLU A 82 -5.58 -11.95 7.00
CA GLU A 82 -6.39 -12.38 5.86
C GLU A 82 -5.92 -11.78 4.53
N ALA A 83 -4.93 -10.87 4.55
CA ALA A 83 -4.39 -10.25 3.35
C ALA A 83 -3.65 -11.26 2.45
N TRP A 84 -3.63 -10.94 1.17
CA TRP A 84 -2.91 -11.67 0.15
C TRP A 84 -1.58 -10.99 -0.14
N SER A 85 -0.48 -11.75 -0.21
CA SER A 85 0.83 -11.27 -0.62
C SER A 85 1.08 -11.68 -2.07
N LEU A 86 1.55 -10.75 -2.89
CA LEU A 86 2.01 -11.05 -4.26
C LEU A 86 3.44 -11.55 -4.19
N GLU A 87 3.66 -12.77 -4.66
CA GLU A 87 4.96 -13.41 -4.72
C GLU A 87 5.75 -12.98 -5.96
N SER A 88 7.05 -13.26 -5.93
CA SER A 88 7.93 -12.96 -7.06
C SER A 88 7.58 -13.72 -8.33
N ASP A 89 6.89 -14.87 -8.28
CA ASP A 89 6.44 -15.59 -9.48
C ASP A 89 5.10 -15.08 -10.04
N GLY A 90 4.48 -14.10 -9.37
CA GLY A 90 3.19 -13.53 -9.73
C GLY A 90 1.99 -14.23 -9.10
N SER A 91 2.21 -15.29 -8.31
CA SER A 91 1.16 -15.93 -7.52
C SER A 91 0.77 -15.07 -6.31
N TYR A 92 -0.44 -15.29 -5.80
CA TYR A 92 -0.89 -14.67 -4.55
C TYR A 92 -1.03 -15.74 -3.47
N THR A 93 -0.39 -15.52 -2.33
CA THR A 93 -0.48 -16.37 -1.14
C THR A 93 -1.27 -15.65 -0.05
N ARG A 94 -2.10 -16.35 0.71
CA ARG A 94 -2.86 -15.74 1.82
C ARG A 94 -2.02 -15.83 3.09
N ALA A 95 -1.81 -14.70 3.78
CA ALA A 95 -0.92 -14.61 4.94
C ALA A 95 -1.30 -15.57 6.09
N GLY A 96 -2.57 -15.95 6.21
CA GLY A 96 -3.10 -16.90 7.20
C GLY A 96 -3.36 -18.32 6.70
N ALA A 97 -3.08 -18.64 5.43
CA ALA A 97 -3.17 -20.01 4.95
C ALA A 97 -1.89 -20.75 5.34
N GLY A 98 -1.88 -21.33 6.54
CA GLY A 98 -0.97 -22.43 6.84
C GLY A 98 -1.07 -23.45 5.72
N VAL A 99 0.07 -23.75 5.10
CA VAL A 99 0.21 -24.85 4.16
C VAL A 99 -0.06 -26.14 4.95
N THR A 100 -1.30 -26.63 4.89
CA THR A 100 -1.59 -28.01 5.26
C THR A 100 -1.35 -28.85 4.01
N VAL A 101 -0.18 -29.48 3.94
CA VAL A 101 0.04 -30.70 3.15
C VAL A 101 -0.15 -31.88 4.08
#